data_AF-A0A920DWR9-F1
#
_entry.id   AF-A0A920DWR9-F1
#
_cell.length_a   1.000
_cell.length_b   1.000
_cell.length_c   1.000
_cell.angle_alpha   90.00
_cell.angle_beta   90.00
_cell.angle_gamma   90.00
#
_symmetry.space_group_name_H-M   'P 1'
#
loop_
_entity.id
_entity.type
_entity.pdbx_description
1 polymer ?
#
loop_
_entity_poly.entity_id
_entity_poly.type
_entity_poly.pdbx_seq_one_letter_code
_entity_poly.pdbx_strand_id
1 'polypeptide(L)' 'MVDFYFSYRSPYSYFILPRVINLKAQGIEINFKLVYPLAIRQPSFFKGKNFITYFFHKILDMRSVAKQQGMPFFHS' A
#
# COMPACT_ATOMS: atom_id res chain seq x y z
N MET A 1 19.11 4.01 9.59
CA MET A 1 18.31 2.79 9.30
C MET A 1 16.83 3.11 9.41
N VAL A 2 16.00 2.58 8.50
CA VAL A 2 14.54 2.74 8.49
C VAL A 2 13.89 1.36 8.41
N ASP A 3 12.89 1.11 9.26
CA ASP A 3 12.03 -0.07 9.16
C ASP A 3 10.96 0.14 8.09
N PHE A 4 10.90 -0.75 7.11
CA PHE A 4 9.91 -0.71 6.04
C PHE A 4 8.95 -1.89 6.14
N TYR A 5 7.76 -1.63 6.65
CA TYR A 5 6.68 -2.61 6.77
C TYR A 5 5.84 -2.66 5.47
N PHE A 6 5.82 -3.82 4.82
CA PHE A 6 5.15 -4.01 3.53
C PHE A 6 3.97 -4.97 3.66
N SER A 7 2.84 -4.69 2.98
CA SER A 7 1.73 -5.64 2.86
C SER A 7 1.24 -5.73 1.42
N TYR A 8 1.12 -6.95 0.90
CA TYR A 8 0.55 -7.22 -0.43
C TYR A 8 -0.92 -6.80 -0.60
N ARG A 9 -1.63 -6.56 0.51
CA ARG A 9 -3.02 -6.07 0.49
C ARG A 9 -3.13 -4.54 0.52
N SER A 10 -2.00 -3.83 0.61
CA SER A 10 -1.95 -2.37 0.67
C SER A 10 -1.34 -1.81 -0.61
N PRO A 11 -2.12 -1.16 -1.49
CA PRO A 11 -1.58 -0.55 -2.71
C PRO A 11 -0.60 0.59 -2.39
N TYR A 12 -0.73 1.27 -1.25
CA TYR A 12 0.27 2.28 -0.84
C TYR A 12 1.62 1.66 -0.50
N SER A 13 1.66 0.41 -0.02
CA SER A 13 2.92 -0.31 0.17
C SER A 13 3.63 -0.56 -1.16
N TYR A 14 2.89 -0.67 -2.27
CA TYR A 14 3.45 -0.70 -3.62
C TYR A 14 3.88 0.70 -4.08
N PHE A 15 3.02 1.71 -3.92
CA PHE A 15 3.29 3.08 -4.35
C PHE A 15 4.52 3.72 -3.69
N ILE A 16 4.86 3.35 -2.46
CA ILE A 16 6.04 3.92 -1.79
C ILE A 16 7.38 3.31 -2.27
N LEU A 17 7.36 2.19 -3.01
CA LEU A 17 8.58 1.47 -3.42
C LEU A 17 9.62 2.33 -4.16
N PRO A 18 9.26 3.21 -5.13
CA PRO A 18 10.24 4.06 -5.80
C PRO A 18 11.01 4.94 -4.81
N ARG A 19 10.31 5.48 -3.79
CA ARG A 19 10.94 6.29 -2.75
C ARG A 19 11.85 5.45 -1.86
N VAL A 20 11.44 4.23 -1.50
CA VAL A 20 12.28 3.30 -0.72
C VAL A 20 13.56 2.94 -1.49
N ILE A 21 13.47 2.68 -2.79
CA ILE A 21 14.62 2.41 -3.67
C ILE A 21 15.54 3.63 -3.70
N ASN A 22 14.99 4.83 -3.83
CA ASN A 22 15.77 6.06 -3.83
C ASN A 22 16.49 6.30 -2.49
N LEU A 23 15.83 6.04 -1.35
CA LEU A 23 16.46 6.11 -0.02
C LEU A 23 17.61 5.10 0.12
N LYS A 24 17.42 3.88 -0.39
CA LYS A 24 18.49 2.87 -0.44
C LYS A 24 19.68 3.33 -1.28
N ALA A 25 19.43 3.99 -2.42
CA ALA A 25 20.47 4.55 -3.28
C ALA A 25 21.24 5.71 -2.61
N GLN A 26 20.61 6.43 -1.68
CA GLN A 26 21.27 7.45 -0.85
C GLN A 26 22.05 6.87 0.34
N GLY A 27 22.19 5.54 0.44
CA GLY A 27 22.93 4.86 1.50
C GLY A 27 22.13 4.65 2.79
N ILE A 28 20.81 4.90 2.78
CA ILE A 28 19.96 4.61 3.94
C ILE A 28 19.70 3.11 4.00
N GLU A 29 20.07 2.49 5.12
CA GLU A 29 19.75 1.09 5.41
C GLU A 29 18.23 0.91 5.56
N ILE A 30 17.67 -0.01 4.78
CA ILE A 30 16.24 -0.36 4.79
C ILE A 30 16.07 -1.76 5.37
N ASN A 31 15.43 -1.84 6.53
CA ASN A 31 15.07 -3.10 7.17
C ASN A 31 13.66 -3.52 6.71
N PHE A 32 13.59 -4.38 5.70
CA PHE A 32 12.32 -4.80 5.09
C PHE A 32 11.58 -5.84 5.94
N LYS A 33 10.31 -5.58 6.25
CA LYS A 33 9.46 -6.44 7.08
C LYS A 33 8.14 -6.71 6.39
N LEU A 34 7.88 -7.97 6.03
CA LEU A 34 6.60 -8.38 5.45
C LEU A 34 5.53 -8.51 6.55
N VAL A 35 4.37 -7.88 6.34
CA VAL A 35 3.25 -7.86 7.28
C VAL A 35 2.03 -8.55 6.69
N TYR A 36 1.56 -9.58 7.40
CA TYR A 36 0.34 -10.29 7.03
C TYR A 36 -0.90 -9.40 7.13
N PRO A 37 -1.87 -9.53 6.21
CA PRO A 37 -3.08 -8.72 6.21
C PRO A 37 -3.86 -8.81 7.52
N LEU A 38 -4.42 -7.68 7.98
CA LEU A 38 -5.30 -7.61 9.14
C LEU A 38 -6.53 -8.52 9.01
N ALA A 39 -6.98 -8.76 7.78
CA ALA A 39 -8.08 -9.67 7.47
C ALA A 39 -7.86 -11.11 7.99
N ILE A 40 -6.60 -11.57 8.05
CA ILE A 40 -6.26 -12.90 8.57
C ILE A 40 -6.26 -12.88 10.10
N ARG A 41 -5.92 -11.73 10.70
CA ARG A 41 -5.78 -11.57 12.16
C ARG A 41 -7.09 -11.24 12.86
N GLN A 42 -8.05 -10.62 12.17
CA GLN A 42 -9.34 -10.21 12.74
C GLN A 42 -10.50 -10.54 11.79
N PRO A 43 -11.19 -11.68 11.99
CA PRO A 43 -12.26 -12.14 11.11
C PRO A 43 -13.42 -11.14 10.97
N SER A 44 -13.68 -10.36 12.03
CA SER A 44 -14.75 -9.35 12.06
C SER A 44 -14.39 -8.01 11.41
N PHE A 45 -13.20 -7.85 10.85
CA PHE A 45 -12.70 -6.56 10.34
C PHE A 45 -13.57 -5.91 9.27
N PHE A 46 -14.31 -6.73 8.51
CA PHE A 46 -15.23 -6.28 7.46
C PHE A 46 -16.70 -6.26 7.90
N LYS A 47 -17.03 -6.68 9.13
CA LYS A 47 -18.41 -6.73 9.62
C LYS A 47 -18.96 -5.30 9.67
N GLY A 48 -20.01 -5.03 8.89
CA GLY A 48 -20.65 -3.70 8.78
C GLY A 48 -20.00 -2.71 7.79
N LYS A 49 -18.95 -3.11 7.05
CA LYS A 49 -18.37 -2.28 5.99
C LYS A 49 -18.94 -2.70 4.62
N ASN A 50 -19.64 -1.79 3.95
CA ASN A 50 -20.18 -2.04 2.62
C ASN A 50 -19.18 -1.64 1.53
N PHE A 51 -19.25 -2.31 0.38
CA PHE A 51 -18.34 -2.09 -0.75
C PHE A 51 -18.28 -0.61 -1.17
N ILE A 52 -19.45 0.03 -1.26
CA ILE A 52 -19.60 1.41 -1.74
C ILE A 52 -18.99 2.41 -0.75
N THR A 53 -19.34 2.34 0.54
CA THR A 53 -18.87 3.32 1.54
C THR A 53 -17.40 3.14 1.93
N TYR A 54 -16.84 1.93 1.80
CA TYR A 54 -15.48 1.65 2.25
C TYR A 54 -14.43 1.54 1.12
N PHE A 55 -14.78 1.00 -0.05
CA PHE A 55 -13.81 0.75 -1.12
C PHE A 55 -13.84 1.79 -2.23
N PHE A 56 -14.99 2.44 -2.51
CA PHE A 56 -15.09 3.35 -3.66
C PHE A 56 -14.15 4.56 -3.56
N HIS A 57 -14.22 5.32 -2.47
CA HIS A 57 -13.34 6.47 -2.23
C HIS A 57 -11.87 6.06 -2.21
N LYS A 58 -11.56 4.89 -1.64
CA LYS A 58 -10.20 4.35 -1.60
C LYS A 58 -9.66 4.06 -3.00
N ILE A 59 -10.47 3.45 -3.88
CA ILE A 59 -10.04 3.15 -5.25
C ILE A 59 -9.76 4.45 -6.01
N LEU A 60 -10.60 5.48 -5.87
CA LEU A 60 -10.38 6.79 -6.50
C LEU A 60 -9.08 7.44 -6.03
N ASP A 61 -8.84 7.45 -4.72
CA ASP A 61 -7.61 7.97 -4.14
C ASP A 61 -6.37 7.20 -4.64
N MET A 62 -6.41 5.87 -4.58
CA MET A 62 -5.31 5.02 -5.03
C MET A 62 -4.99 5.24 -6.52
N ARG A 63 -6.01 5.45 -7.37
CA ARG A 63 -5.81 5.82 -8.78
C ARG A 63 -5.15 7.18 -8.94
N SER A 64 -5.55 8.17 -8.15
CA SER A 64 -4.96 9.51 -8.16
C SER A 64 -3.47 9.44 -7.79
N VAL A 65 -3.13 8.74 -6.70
CA VAL A 65 -1.74 8.58 -6.23
C VAL A 65 -0.89 7.83 -7.27
N ALA A 66 -1.41 6.74 -7.84
CA ALA A 66 -0.72 5.99 -8.88
C ALA A 66 -0.41 6.86 -10.11
N LYS A 67 -1.39 7.67 -10.56
CA LYS A 67 -1.21 8.61 -11.67
C LYS A 67 -0.15 9.67 -11.38
N GLN A 68 -0.17 10.25 -10.18
CA GLN A 68 0.84 11.23 -9.76
C GLN A 68 2.26 10.66 -9.76
N GLN A 69 2.40 9.37 -9.43
CA GLN A 69 3.70 8.69 -9.39
C GLN A 69 4.07 7.99 -10.70
N GLY A 70 3.23 8.04 -11.73
CA GLY A 70 3.44 7.33 -13.00
C GLY A 70 3.45 5.80 -12.84
N MET A 71 2.75 5.27 -11.85
CA MET A 71 2.75 3.85 -11.51
C MET A 71 1.54 3.13 -12.09
N PRO A 72 1.69 1.87 -12.56
CA PRO A 72 0.58 1.09 -13.07
C PRO A 72 -0.38 0.72 -11.94
N PHE A 73 -1.66 1.08 -12.10
CA PHE A 73 -2.70 0.75 -11.13
C PHE A 73 -4.07 0.67 -11.83
N PHE A 74 -4.56 -0.56 -12.00
CA PHE A 74 -5.61 -0.95 -12.96
C PHE A 74 -5.18 -0.71 -14.43
N HIS A 75 -5.29 -1.76 -15.25
CA HIS A 75 -5.32 -1.58 -16.71
C HIS A 75 -6.76 -1.19 -17.06
N SER A 76 -6.93 -0.04 -17.71
CA SER A 76 -8.14 0.25 -18.50
C SER A 76 -8.05 -0.47 -19.83
#